data_AF-A0A956BN71-F1
#
_entry.id   AF-A0A956BN71-F1
#
_cell.length_a   1.000
_cell.length_b   1.000
_cell.length_c   1.000
_cell.angle_alpha   90.00
_cell.angle_beta   90.00
_cell.angle_gamma   90.00
#
_symmetry.space_group_name_H-M   'P 1'
#
loop_
_entity.id
_entity.type
_entity.pdbx_description
1 polymer ?
#
loop_
_entity_poly.entity_id
_entity_poly.type
_entity_poly.pdbx_seq_one_letter_code
_entity_poly.pdbx_strand_id
1 'polypeptide(L)'
;RAGEGTTVRTPRVSPAHPHPRTPVLSLLLAQALANAPVVTVGSDLVAGSPAREDRPASAWVPVLADCLEEARPGKLPVVDRSRAGVTSVSLKDDVEGVRSLAPTAVVIGVGSHEAPTGDPAVFRDQVEAVVKLLRADGGPQVYLVGLVAPVVGQIPAPDGQPVPEQAASDAKLVPWNEGLEKIASLDDGVWFVDLWGAWPREQAERDVLTTGGYVLTDPAHARVGAVICEQILANLRKRRK
;
A
#
# COMPACT_ATOMS: atom_id res chain seq x y z
N ARG A 1 -83.12 54.95 18.94
CA ARG A 1 -83.51 54.02 17.84
C ARG A 1 -82.23 53.42 17.29
N ALA A 2 -82.28 52.11 17.04
CA ALA A 2 -81.18 51.18 16.85
C ALA A 2 -80.37 51.34 15.54
N GLY A 3 -79.23 50.65 15.48
CA GLY A 3 -78.37 50.41 14.31
C GLY A 3 -76.92 50.20 14.75
N GLU A 4 -76.55 49.04 15.30
CA GLU A 4 -76.00 47.87 14.57
C GLU A 4 -74.92 48.22 13.53
N GLY A 5 -73.66 47.94 13.89
CA GLY A 5 -72.48 48.12 13.06
C GLY A 5 -71.54 46.90 13.15
N THR A 6 -71.65 46.07 12.13
CA THR A 6 -71.02 44.78 11.84
C THR A 6 -69.49 44.73 12.00
N THR A 7 -68.99 43.72 12.73
CA THR A 7 -67.55 43.41 12.84
C THR A 7 -67.14 42.49 11.68
N VAL A 8 -66.27 42.97 10.79
CA VAL A 8 -65.70 42.18 9.69
C VAL A 8 -64.48 41.39 10.18
N ARG A 9 -64.57 40.05 10.19
CA ARG A 9 -63.45 39.14 10.42
C ARG A 9 -62.65 38.94 9.13
N THR A 10 -61.37 39.26 9.14
CA THR A 10 -60.41 38.90 8.08
C THR A 10 -60.01 37.42 8.18
N PRO A 11 -59.86 36.71 7.04
CA PRO A 11 -59.40 35.32 7.02
C PRO A 11 -57.89 35.22 7.30
N ARG A 12 -57.54 34.25 8.15
CA ARG A 12 -56.18 33.89 8.53
C ARG A 12 -55.53 33.10 7.39
N VAL A 13 -54.53 33.68 6.71
CA VAL A 13 -53.72 32.99 5.70
C VAL A 13 -52.79 32.00 6.42
N SER A 14 -52.94 30.71 6.14
CA SER A 14 -52.01 29.66 6.59
C SER A 14 -50.74 29.69 5.74
N PRO A 15 -49.54 29.63 6.33
CA PRO A 15 -48.31 29.46 5.57
C PRO A 15 -48.23 28.04 5.00
N ALA A 16 -48.12 27.94 3.68
CA ALA A 16 -47.81 26.70 2.99
C ALA A 16 -46.43 26.19 3.44
N HIS A 17 -46.40 24.94 3.93
CA HIS A 17 -45.16 24.23 4.25
C HIS A 17 -44.37 23.93 2.97
N PRO A 18 -43.08 24.33 2.87
CA PRO A 18 -42.20 23.80 1.83
C PRO A 18 -41.87 22.34 2.14
N HIS A 19 -42.21 21.45 1.22
CA HIS A 19 -41.77 20.05 1.27
C HIS A 19 -40.25 19.96 1.06
N PRO A 20 -39.48 19.33 1.97
CA PRO A 20 -38.09 18.97 1.71
C PRO A 20 -38.03 17.72 0.81
N ARG A 21 -38.06 17.94 -0.50
CA ARG A 21 -37.44 17.03 -1.49
C ARG A 21 -36.02 17.57 -1.63
N THR A 22 -34.93 16.96 -1.15
CA THR A 22 -34.31 15.69 -1.56
C THR A 22 -33.02 15.51 -0.72
N PRO A 23 -32.93 14.54 0.20
CA PRO A 23 -31.64 14.19 0.84
C PRO A 23 -31.07 12.82 0.40
N VAL A 24 -31.81 12.03 -0.38
CA VAL A 24 -31.43 10.63 -0.66
C VAL A 24 -30.24 10.52 -1.62
N LEU A 25 -30.11 11.42 -2.60
CA LEU A 25 -29.03 11.38 -3.59
C LEU A 25 -27.66 11.73 -2.99
N SER A 26 -27.63 12.64 -2.02
CA SER A 26 -26.40 13.03 -1.30
C SER A 26 -25.88 11.93 -0.37
N LEU A 27 -26.77 11.08 0.17
CA LEU A 27 -26.38 9.98 1.04
C LEU A 27 -25.70 8.83 0.26
N LEU A 28 -26.18 8.54 -0.96
CA LEU A 28 -25.61 7.49 -1.82
C LEU A 28 -24.24 7.88 -2.38
N LEU A 29 -24.04 9.15 -2.75
CA LEU A 29 -22.72 9.64 -3.17
C LEU A 29 -21.70 9.62 -2.02
N ALA A 30 -22.13 9.92 -0.79
CA ALA A 30 -21.28 9.85 0.39
C ALA A 30 -20.91 8.41 0.80
N GLN A 31 -21.77 7.42 0.52
CA GLN A 31 -21.45 6.01 0.74
C GLN A 31 -20.50 5.43 -0.32
N ALA A 32 -20.59 5.89 -1.57
CA ALA A 32 -19.68 5.46 -2.64
C ALA A 32 -18.22 5.94 -2.40
N LEU A 33 -18.03 7.07 -1.71
CA LEU A 33 -16.71 7.58 -1.32
C LEU A 33 -16.16 6.95 -0.02
N ALA A 34 -16.94 6.11 0.67
CA ALA A 34 -16.59 5.64 2.01
C ALA A 34 -15.60 4.46 2.04
N ASN A 35 -15.32 3.82 0.89
CA ASN A 35 -14.59 2.55 0.80
C ASN A 35 -13.53 2.56 -0.32
N ALA A 36 -12.74 3.64 -0.41
CA ALA A 36 -11.64 3.68 -1.38
C ALA A 36 -10.60 2.59 -1.05
N PRO A 37 -10.15 1.79 -2.06
CA PRO A 37 -9.36 0.60 -1.81
C PRO A 37 -7.91 0.91 -1.45
N VAL A 38 -7.28 -0.06 -0.78
CA VAL A 38 -5.82 -0.19 -0.72
C VAL A 38 -5.38 -1.04 -1.91
N VAL A 39 -4.51 -0.51 -2.76
CA VAL A 39 -4.03 -1.24 -3.94
C VAL A 39 -2.59 -1.67 -3.71
N THR A 40 -2.27 -2.95 -3.92
CA THR A 40 -0.90 -3.47 -3.85
C THR A 40 -0.33 -3.61 -5.26
N VAL A 41 0.89 -3.16 -5.49
CA VAL A 41 1.60 -3.24 -6.77
C VAL A 41 3.05 -3.62 -6.56
N GLY A 42 3.65 -4.19 -7.60
CA GLY A 42 5.06 -4.56 -7.60
C GLY A 42 5.25 -6.06 -7.76
N SER A 43 6.34 -6.57 -7.19
CA SER A 43 6.80 -7.95 -7.32
C SER A 43 7.25 -8.52 -5.97
N ASP A 44 8.07 -9.57 -6.02
CA ASP A 44 8.70 -10.16 -4.83
C ASP A 44 9.46 -9.11 -4.01
N LEU A 45 9.59 -9.35 -2.70
CA LEU A 45 10.30 -8.47 -1.77
C LEU A 45 11.73 -8.96 -1.43
N VAL A 46 12.06 -10.19 -1.81
CA VAL A 46 13.38 -10.78 -1.61
C VAL A 46 14.26 -10.47 -2.81
N ALA A 47 15.39 -9.81 -2.57
CA ALA A 47 16.30 -9.40 -3.63
C ALA A 47 16.89 -10.60 -4.40
N GLY A 48 16.88 -10.51 -5.72
CA GLY A 48 17.38 -11.55 -6.61
C GLY A 48 16.50 -12.78 -6.73
N SER A 49 15.23 -12.71 -6.27
CA SER A 49 14.25 -13.75 -6.53
C SER A 49 14.21 -14.05 -8.04
N PRO A 50 14.40 -15.32 -8.46
CA PRO A 50 14.24 -15.67 -9.86
C PRO A 50 12.80 -15.39 -10.24
N ALA A 51 12.58 -14.64 -11.33
CA ALA A 51 11.25 -14.38 -11.88
C ALA A 51 10.56 -15.72 -12.17
N ARG A 52 9.72 -16.18 -11.25
CA ARG A 52 8.95 -17.40 -11.37
C ARG A 52 7.50 -16.99 -11.57
N GLU A 53 7.09 -17.03 -12.84
CA GLU A 53 5.72 -16.65 -13.27
C GLU A 53 4.64 -17.56 -12.66
N ASP A 54 5.00 -18.73 -12.10
CA ASP A 54 4.08 -19.74 -11.60
C ASP A 54 3.67 -19.59 -10.13
N ARG A 55 4.30 -18.68 -9.37
CA ARG A 55 3.87 -18.38 -7.99
C ARG A 55 3.21 -17.01 -7.91
N PRO A 56 2.12 -16.87 -7.14
CA PRO A 56 1.61 -15.55 -6.81
C PRO A 56 2.71 -14.78 -6.09
N ALA A 57 3.18 -13.68 -6.68
CA ALA A 57 4.24 -12.82 -6.15
C ALA A 57 3.90 -12.22 -4.77
N SER A 58 2.68 -12.44 -4.27
CA SER A 58 2.08 -11.63 -3.22
C SER A 58 1.11 -12.38 -2.32
N ALA A 59 1.43 -13.61 -1.92
CA ALA A 59 0.63 -14.34 -0.92
C ALA A 59 0.56 -13.65 0.47
N TRP A 60 1.30 -12.55 0.67
CA TRP A 60 1.15 -11.65 1.81
C TRP A 60 -0.06 -10.70 1.70
N VAL A 61 -0.62 -10.51 0.50
CA VAL A 61 -1.74 -9.59 0.25
C VAL A 61 -3.04 -10.07 0.90
N PRO A 62 -3.41 -11.36 0.84
CA PRO A 62 -4.54 -11.86 1.64
C PRO A 62 -4.37 -11.62 3.14
N VAL A 63 -3.17 -11.77 3.70
CA VAL A 63 -2.91 -11.49 5.13
C VAL A 63 -3.11 -10.00 5.43
N LEU A 64 -2.63 -9.12 4.55
CA LEU A 64 -2.89 -7.69 4.67
C LEU A 64 -4.39 -7.39 4.63
N ALA A 65 -5.12 -8.02 3.70
CA ALA A 65 -6.56 -7.85 3.56
C ALA A 65 -7.32 -8.26 4.83
N ASP A 66 -7.00 -9.44 5.38
CA ASP A 66 -7.60 -9.94 6.61
C ASP A 66 -7.32 -9.01 7.79
N CYS A 67 -6.07 -8.54 7.93
CA CYS A 67 -5.68 -7.60 9.00
C CYS A 67 -6.42 -6.26 8.91
N LEU A 68 -6.55 -5.70 7.70
CA LEU A 68 -7.27 -4.45 7.50
C LEU A 68 -8.78 -4.60 7.68
N GLU A 69 -9.35 -5.73 7.26
CA GLU A 69 -10.76 -6.04 7.48
C GLU A 69 -11.08 -6.22 8.97
N GLU A 70 -10.23 -6.92 9.73
CA GLU A 70 -10.40 -7.06 11.18
C GLU A 70 -10.33 -5.69 11.89
N ALA A 71 -9.35 -4.86 11.54
CA ALA A 71 -9.17 -3.56 12.16
C ALA A 71 -10.23 -2.53 11.75
N ARG A 72 -10.75 -2.62 10.52
CA ARG A 72 -11.66 -1.66 9.90
C ARG A 72 -12.65 -2.35 8.93
N PRO A 73 -13.65 -3.08 9.45
CA PRO A 73 -14.54 -3.89 8.61
C PRO A 73 -15.22 -3.11 7.48
N GLY A 74 -15.05 -3.59 6.25
CA GLY A 74 -15.64 -3.02 5.03
C GLY A 74 -15.15 -1.63 4.64
N LYS A 75 -14.10 -1.09 5.28
CA LYS A 75 -13.60 0.29 5.01
C LYS A 75 -12.36 0.35 4.15
N LEU A 76 -11.55 -0.69 4.16
CA LEU A 76 -10.25 -0.73 3.47
C LEU A 76 -10.16 -2.00 2.62
N PRO A 77 -11.00 -2.16 1.59
CA PRO A 77 -10.88 -3.31 0.70
C PRO A 77 -9.51 -3.31 0.02
N VAL A 78 -8.90 -4.49 -0.11
CA VAL A 78 -7.58 -4.64 -0.74
C VAL A 78 -7.73 -5.17 -2.16
N VAL A 79 -7.03 -4.54 -3.10
CA VAL A 79 -6.97 -4.97 -4.50
C VAL A 79 -5.52 -5.32 -4.85
N ASP A 80 -5.29 -6.57 -5.22
CA ASP A 80 -3.96 -7.02 -5.66
C ASP A 80 -3.74 -6.75 -7.14
N ARG A 81 -2.69 -5.99 -7.45
CA ARG A 81 -2.18 -5.73 -8.81
C ARG A 81 -0.71 -6.10 -8.94
N SER A 82 -0.15 -6.80 -7.97
CA SER A 82 1.23 -7.27 -8.01
C SER A 82 1.41 -8.37 -9.04
N ARG A 83 2.57 -8.40 -9.70
CA ARG A 83 2.94 -9.39 -10.72
C ARG A 83 4.42 -9.79 -10.58
N ALA A 84 4.74 -11.03 -10.90
CA ALA A 84 6.13 -11.47 -10.97
C ALA A 84 6.90 -10.63 -12.02
N GLY A 85 8.16 -10.30 -11.74
CA GLY A 85 9.01 -9.54 -12.67
C GLY A 85 8.78 -8.03 -12.74
N VAL A 86 7.82 -7.47 -11.98
CA VAL A 86 7.59 -6.02 -12.00
C VAL A 86 8.80 -5.28 -11.43
N THR A 87 9.31 -4.35 -12.23
CA THR A 87 10.35 -3.38 -11.88
C THR A 87 9.74 -2.00 -11.67
N SER A 88 10.49 -1.10 -11.06
CA SER A 88 10.20 0.34 -10.97
C SER A 88 9.95 0.99 -12.34
N VAL A 89 10.63 0.53 -13.40
CA VAL A 89 10.38 0.98 -14.79
C VAL A 89 9.01 0.53 -15.27
N SER A 90 8.71 -0.77 -15.22
CA SER A 90 7.42 -1.29 -15.70
C SER A 90 6.24 -0.78 -14.87
N LEU A 91 6.47 -0.52 -13.58
CA LEU A 91 5.42 0.01 -12.70
C LEU A 91 4.94 1.40 -13.14
N LYS A 92 5.82 2.20 -13.76
CA LYS A 92 5.46 3.52 -14.31
C LYS A 92 4.34 3.41 -15.34
N ASP A 93 4.35 2.37 -16.16
CA ASP A 93 3.36 2.15 -17.22
C ASP A 93 2.00 1.72 -16.64
N ASP A 94 1.97 1.16 -15.42
CA ASP A 94 0.74 0.73 -14.74
C ASP A 94 0.06 1.86 -13.94
N VAL A 95 0.71 3.01 -13.74
CA VAL A 95 0.25 4.06 -12.82
C VAL A 95 -1.16 4.55 -13.17
N GLU A 96 -1.49 4.71 -14.46
CA GLU A 96 -2.83 5.13 -14.86
C GLU A 96 -3.89 4.10 -14.47
N GLY A 97 -3.58 2.81 -14.66
CA GLY A 97 -4.44 1.70 -14.24
C GLY A 97 -4.68 1.71 -12.73
N VAL A 98 -3.65 1.97 -11.93
CA VAL A 98 -3.75 2.11 -10.47
C VAL A 98 -4.59 3.33 -10.08
N ARG A 99 -4.33 4.50 -10.66
CA ARG A 99 -5.07 5.73 -10.37
C ARG A 99 -6.55 5.62 -10.72
N SER A 100 -6.90 4.88 -11.77
CA SER A 100 -8.29 4.65 -12.18
C SER A 100 -9.15 3.95 -11.11
N LEU A 101 -8.51 3.24 -10.17
CA LEU A 101 -9.19 2.59 -9.04
C LEU A 101 -9.53 3.56 -7.90
N ALA A 102 -9.12 4.83 -8.01
CA ALA A 102 -9.24 5.86 -6.97
C ALA A 102 -8.84 5.35 -5.57
N PRO A 103 -7.63 4.77 -5.40
CA PRO A 103 -7.21 4.20 -4.14
C PRO A 103 -7.11 5.24 -3.02
N THR A 104 -7.32 4.81 -1.78
CA THR A 104 -6.96 5.59 -0.60
C THR A 104 -5.46 5.47 -0.30
N ALA A 105 -4.90 4.29 -0.59
CA ALA A 105 -3.49 3.98 -0.40
C ALA A 105 -3.00 3.02 -1.48
N VAL A 106 -1.72 3.15 -1.84
CA VAL A 106 -0.99 2.24 -2.73
C VAL A 106 0.22 1.70 -1.98
N VAL A 107 0.35 0.38 -1.91
CA VAL A 107 1.51 -0.32 -1.36
C VAL A 107 2.38 -0.79 -2.51
N ILE A 108 3.63 -0.36 -2.53
CA ILE A 108 4.59 -0.63 -3.60
C ILE A 108 5.71 -1.52 -3.07
N GLY A 109 5.85 -2.71 -3.63
CA GLY A 109 6.99 -3.62 -3.40
C GLY A 109 7.77 -3.84 -4.69
N VAL A 110 8.80 -3.04 -4.97
CA VAL A 110 9.65 -3.18 -6.16
C VAL A 110 11.13 -3.08 -5.79
N GLY A 111 12.02 -3.47 -6.70
CA GLY A 111 13.46 -3.43 -6.48
C GLY A 111 14.09 -4.81 -6.28
N SER A 112 13.31 -5.87 -6.08
CA SER A 112 13.86 -7.23 -5.94
C SER A 112 14.59 -7.70 -7.20
N HIS A 113 14.13 -7.28 -8.37
CA HIS A 113 14.72 -7.63 -9.66
C HIS A 113 15.87 -6.70 -10.02
N GLU A 114 15.82 -5.44 -9.58
CA GLU A 114 16.86 -4.46 -9.83
C GLU A 114 18.05 -4.62 -8.87
N ALA A 115 17.82 -4.99 -7.61
CA ALA A 115 18.84 -5.08 -6.56
C ALA A 115 20.11 -5.89 -6.91
N PRO A 116 20.04 -7.02 -7.63
CA PRO A 116 21.21 -7.83 -7.92
C PRO A 116 22.21 -7.18 -8.89
N THR A 117 21.74 -6.34 -9.82
CA THR A 117 22.56 -5.85 -10.96
C THR A 117 22.43 -4.35 -11.22
N GLY A 118 21.48 -3.68 -10.58
CA GLY A 118 21.15 -2.28 -10.81
C GLY A 118 21.93 -1.31 -9.92
N ASP A 119 21.67 -0.03 -10.17
CA ASP A 119 22.21 1.08 -9.38
C ASP A 119 21.12 1.62 -8.42
N PRO A 120 21.40 1.72 -7.10
CA PRO A 120 20.41 2.19 -6.13
C PRO A 120 19.92 3.62 -6.37
N ALA A 121 20.76 4.51 -6.92
CA ALA A 121 20.37 5.89 -7.21
C ALA A 121 19.44 5.95 -8.43
N VAL A 122 19.73 5.16 -9.47
CA VAL A 122 18.82 5.02 -10.63
C VAL A 122 17.47 4.45 -10.21
N PHE A 123 17.47 3.41 -9.38
CA PHE A 123 16.26 2.84 -8.80
C PHE A 123 15.45 3.88 -8.01
N ARG A 124 16.12 4.63 -7.13
CA ARG A 124 15.46 5.70 -6.35
C ARG A 124 14.79 6.71 -7.28
N ASP A 125 15.49 7.21 -8.28
CA ASP A 125 14.95 8.23 -9.20
C ASP A 125 13.74 7.68 -9.99
N GLN A 126 13.75 6.39 -10.34
CA GLN A 126 12.62 5.71 -10.99
C GLN A 126 11.41 5.57 -10.05
N VAL A 127 11.63 5.13 -8.81
CA VAL A 127 10.55 5.04 -7.80
C VAL A 127 9.99 6.41 -7.47
N GLU A 128 10.83 7.43 -7.32
CA GLU A 128 10.40 8.81 -7.09
C GLU A 128 9.50 9.32 -8.23
N ALA A 129 9.86 9.03 -9.48
CA ALA A 129 9.03 9.37 -10.64
C ALA A 129 7.65 8.67 -10.59
N VAL A 130 7.59 7.40 -10.20
CA VAL A 130 6.33 6.67 -10.01
C VAL A 130 5.49 7.30 -8.90
N VAL A 131 6.10 7.58 -7.75
CA VAL A 131 5.44 8.22 -6.60
C VAL A 131 4.86 9.57 -7.00
N LYS A 132 5.63 10.41 -7.71
CA LYS A 132 5.17 11.71 -8.20
C LYS A 132 3.93 11.60 -9.10
N LEU A 133 3.89 10.59 -9.98
CA LEU A 133 2.74 10.36 -10.86
C LEU A 133 1.51 9.88 -10.08
N LEU A 134 1.69 8.98 -9.11
CA LEU A 134 0.60 8.53 -8.23
C LEU A 134 0.05 9.66 -7.39
N ARG A 135 0.92 10.48 -6.82
CA ARG A 135 0.58 11.58 -5.89
C ARG A 135 0.09 12.85 -6.58
N ALA A 136 0.15 12.92 -7.91
CA ALA A 136 -0.38 14.04 -8.69
C ALA A 136 -1.84 14.36 -8.30
N ASP A 137 -2.14 15.65 -8.19
CA ASP A 137 -3.47 16.19 -7.85
C ASP A 137 -4.02 15.72 -6.49
N GLY A 138 -3.12 15.47 -5.52
CA GLY A 138 -3.51 15.04 -4.16
C GLY A 138 -3.91 13.57 -4.09
N GLY A 139 -3.25 12.71 -4.87
CA GLY A 139 -3.55 11.28 -5.01
C GLY A 139 -3.46 10.43 -3.73
N PRO A 140 -3.43 9.09 -3.85
CA PRO A 140 -3.45 8.16 -2.71
C PRO A 140 -2.24 8.34 -1.80
N GLN A 141 -2.33 7.89 -0.55
CA GLN A 141 -1.11 7.64 0.23
C GLN A 141 -0.26 6.57 -0.47
N VAL A 142 1.07 6.66 -0.34
CA VAL A 142 1.98 5.65 -0.90
C VAL A 142 2.78 5.02 0.22
N TYR A 143 2.88 3.69 0.22
CA TYR A 143 3.65 2.90 1.16
C TYR A 143 4.74 2.17 0.37
N LEU A 144 5.99 2.57 0.54
CA LEU A 144 7.16 1.97 -0.10
C LEU A 144 7.69 0.86 0.81
N VAL A 145 7.61 -0.39 0.37
CA VAL A 145 8.03 -1.55 1.15
C VAL A 145 9.51 -1.82 0.95
N GLY A 146 10.27 -1.86 2.04
CA GLY A 146 11.70 -2.18 2.01
C GLY A 146 11.97 -3.60 1.52
N LEU A 147 13.13 -3.78 0.89
CA LEU A 147 13.62 -5.06 0.38
C LEU A 147 14.34 -5.84 1.47
N VAL A 148 14.28 -7.17 1.37
CA VAL A 148 15.06 -8.08 2.23
C VAL A 148 16.04 -8.90 1.41
N ALA A 149 17.19 -9.20 2.02
CA ALA A 149 18.24 -9.96 1.35
C ALA A 149 17.82 -11.43 1.25
N PRO A 150 18.30 -12.15 0.23
CA PRO A 150 18.08 -13.57 0.17
C PRO A 150 18.83 -14.26 1.32
N VAL A 151 18.32 -15.43 1.73
CA VAL A 151 18.91 -16.22 2.82
C VAL A 151 20.00 -17.10 2.25
N VAL A 152 21.23 -16.61 2.40
CA VAL A 152 22.36 -17.09 1.61
C VAL A 152 22.74 -18.54 1.93
N GLY A 153 22.55 -18.97 3.18
CA GLY A 153 22.76 -20.36 3.61
C GLY A 153 21.86 -21.39 2.91
N GLN A 154 20.78 -20.94 2.26
CA GLN A 154 19.87 -21.81 1.51
C GLN A 154 20.14 -21.81 -0.01
N ILE A 155 21.04 -20.95 -0.48
CA ILE A 155 21.34 -20.81 -1.91
C ILE A 155 22.47 -21.78 -2.25
N PRO A 156 22.28 -22.69 -3.22
CA PRO A 156 23.36 -23.57 -3.65
C PRO A 156 24.57 -22.77 -4.13
N ALA A 157 25.76 -23.13 -3.67
CA ALA A 157 26.99 -22.54 -4.18
C ALA A 157 27.14 -22.87 -5.69
N PRO A 158 27.22 -21.87 -6.58
CA PRO A 158 27.52 -22.16 -7.97
C PRO A 158 28.97 -22.63 -8.10
N ASP A 159 29.17 -23.84 -8.61
CA ASP A 159 30.46 -24.40 -9.07
C ASP A 159 31.67 -24.16 -8.13
N GLY A 160 31.48 -24.39 -6.83
CA GLY A 160 32.55 -24.28 -5.83
C GLY A 160 32.99 -22.85 -5.50
N GLN A 161 32.25 -21.83 -5.97
CA GLN A 161 32.49 -20.44 -5.57
C GLN A 161 32.06 -20.21 -4.12
N PRO A 162 32.76 -19.34 -3.38
CA PRO A 162 32.33 -18.96 -2.04
C PRO A 162 30.98 -18.25 -2.12
N VAL A 163 30.00 -18.77 -1.38
CA VAL A 163 28.72 -18.11 -1.20
C VAL A 163 28.95 -16.88 -0.31
N PRO A 164 28.50 -15.67 -0.69
CA PRO A 164 28.73 -14.47 0.11
C PRO A 164 28.21 -14.64 1.54
N GLU A 165 28.86 -14.02 2.52
CA GLU A 165 28.33 -14.00 3.88
C GLU A 165 26.96 -13.31 3.93
N GLN A 166 26.07 -13.75 4.84
CA GLN A 166 24.74 -13.14 4.99
C GLN A 166 24.83 -11.63 5.26
N ALA A 167 25.80 -11.21 6.07
CA ALA A 167 26.04 -9.80 6.38
C ALA A 167 26.41 -8.98 5.13
N ALA A 168 27.16 -9.56 4.19
CA ALA A 168 27.50 -8.90 2.93
C ALA A 168 26.26 -8.76 2.02
N SER A 169 25.37 -9.75 2.02
CA SER A 169 24.10 -9.68 1.26
C SER A 169 23.12 -8.67 1.88
N ASP A 170 23.08 -8.58 3.21
CA ASP A 170 22.30 -7.53 3.90
C ASP A 170 22.85 -6.13 3.60
N ALA A 171 24.18 -5.97 3.66
CA ALA A 171 24.84 -4.68 3.41
C ALA A 171 24.58 -4.15 1.98
N LYS A 172 24.43 -5.03 1.00
CA LYS A 172 24.09 -4.64 -0.38
C LYS A 172 22.73 -3.95 -0.50
N LEU A 173 21.79 -4.20 0.41
CA LEU A 173 20.46 -3.59 0.39
C LEU A 173 20.35 -2.28 1.16
N VAL A 174 21.39 -1.90 1.93
CA VAL A 174 21.46 -0.61 2.63
C VAL A 174 21.07 0.56 1.72
N PRO A 175 21.78 0.82 0.61
CA PRO A 175 21.50 2.00 -0.21
C PRO A 175 20.13 1.94 -0.92
N TRP A 176 19.56 0.76 -1.11
CA TRP A 176 18.23 0.59 -1.72
C TRP A 176 17.14 1.03 -0.75
N ASN A 177 17.20 0.52 0.48
CA ASN A 177 16.24 0.85 1.52
C ASN A 177 16.37 2.30 1.99
N GLU A 178 17.60 2.83 2.12
CA GLU A 178 17.83 4.26 2.38
C GLU A 178 17.27 5.14 1.26
N GLY A 179 17.33 4.69 0.00
CA GLY A 179 16.70 5.39 -1.13
C GLY A 179 15.18 5.50 -0.98
N LEU A 180 14.51 4.40 -0.62
CA LEU A 180 13.06 4.39 -0.37
C LEU A 180 12.67 5.26 0.83
N GLU A 181 13.41 5.15 1.94
CA GLU A 181 13.23 6.00 3.11
C GLU A 181 13.40 7.48 2.76
N LYS A 182 14.41 7.80 1.94
CA LYS A 182 14.63 9.17 1.50
C LYS A 182 13.45 9.72 0.71
N ILE A 183 12.86 8.94 -0.20
CA ILE A 183 11.66 9.35 -0.94
C ILE A 183 10.51 9.63 0.02
N ALA A 184 10.28 8.74 0.99
CA ALA A 184 9.22 8.92 1.98
C ALA A 184 9.42 10.17 2.86
N SER A 185 10.67 10.55 3.16
CA SER A 185 10.97 11.75 3.94
C SER A 185 10.63 13.08 3.24
N LEU A 186 10.35 13.06 1.93
CA LEU A 186 10.14 14.26 1.11
C LEU A 186 8.66 14.63 0.92
N ASP A 187 7.71 13.73 1.21
CA ASP A 187 6.27 13.95 1.02
C ASP A 187 5.48 13.29 2.17
N ASP A 188 4.68 14.09 2.90
CA ASP A 188 3.86 13.63 4.04
C ASP A 188 2.80 12.58 3.68
N GLY A 189 2.53 12.37 2.39
CA GLY A 189 1.68 11.30 1.87
C GLY A 189 2.40 10.03 1.50
N VAL A 190 3.72 9.95 1.69
CA VAL A 190 4.56 8.80 1.34
C VAL A 190 5.19 8.25 2.62
N TRP A 191 5.14 6.93 2.78
CA TRP A 191 5.61 6.24 3.97
C TRP A 191 6.54 5.11 3.60
N PHE A 192 7.65 5.00 4.32
CA PHE A 192 8.52 3.83 4.23
C PHE A 192 8.02 2.76 5.20
N VAL A 193 7.86 1.53 4.70
CA VAL A 193 7.58 0.34 5.50
C VAL A 193 8.90 -0.40 5.68
N ASP A 194 9.49 -0.28 6.87
CA ASP A 194 10.79 -0.87 7.20
C ASP A 194 10.70 -2.39 7.43
N LEU A 195 10.42 -3.13 6.37
CA LEU A 195 10.42 -4.59 6.39
C LEU A 195 11.80 -5.15 6.72
N TRP A 196 12.87 -4.45 6.30
CA TRP A 196 14.23 -4.89 6.53
C TRP A 196 14.64 -4.80 8.00
N GLY A 197 14.26 -3.74 8.71
CA GLY A 197 14.40 -3.62 10.16
C GLY A 197 13.56 -4.64 10.92
N ALA A 198 12.38 -4.99 10.39
CA ALA A 198 11.50 -6.02 10.94
C ALA A 198 11.93 -7.47 10.60
N TRP A 199 12.93 -7.66 9.73
CA TRP A 199 13.41 -8.98 9.32
C TRP A 199 14.40 -9.56 10.35
N PRO A 200 14.30 -10.85 10.71
CA PRO A 200 15.17 -11.42 11.73
C PRO A 200 16.63 -11.42 11.29
N ARG A 201 17.54 -11.25 12.26
CA ARG A 201 18.99 -11.26 12.00
C ARG A 201 19.61 -12.64 12.16
N GLU A 202 19.01 -13.50 12.98
CA GLU A 202 19.48 -14.87 13.22
C GLU A 202 19.20 -15.79 12.03
N GLN A 203 20.20 -16.60 11.66
CA GLN A 203 20.10 -17.50 10.51
C GLN A 203 18.96 -18.51 10.66
N ALA A 204 18.82 -19.12 11.84
CA ALA A 204 17.80 -20.14 12.10
C ALA A 204 16.38 -19.59 11.91
N GLU A 205 16.13 -18.34 12.28
CA GLU A 205 14.83 -17.69 12.05
C GLU A 205 14.62 -17.37 10.56
N ARG A 206 15.64 -16.86 9.88
CA ARG A 206 15.59 -16.59 8.43
C ARG A 206 15.31 -17.85 7.63
N ASP A 207 15.85 -18.99 8.06
CA ASP A 207 15.68 -20.26 7.37
C ASP A 207 14.22 -20.73 7.35
N VAL A 208 13.43 -20.35 8.36
CA VAL A 208 11.99 -20.65 8.41
C VAL A 208 11.20 -19.71 7.49
N LEU A 209 11.71 -18.50 7.22
CA LEU A 209 11.01 -17.47 6.44
C LEU A 209 11.21 -17.60 4.94
N THR A 210 12.17 -18.41 4.48
CA THR A 210 12.42 -18.59 3.05
C THR A 210 12.62 -20.04 2.68
N THR A 211 12.33 -20.35 1.42
CA THR A 211 12.67 -21.62 0.78
C THR A 211 13.64 -21.35 -0.37
N GLY A 212 14.79 -22.01 -0.32
CA GLY A 212 15.86 -21.84 -1.31
C GLY A 212 16.45 -20.44 -1.33
N GLY A 213 16.34 -19.69 -0.23
CA GLY A 213 16.90 -18.36 -0.04
C GLY A 213 16.11 -17.21 -0.64
N TYR A 214 15.18 -17.48 -1.55
CA TYR A 214 14.48 -16.44 -2.32
C TYR A 214 12.98 -16.42 -2.10
N VAL A 215 12.36 -17.58 -1.92
CA VAL A 215 10.90 -17.67 -1.92
C VAL A 215 10.37 -17.55 -0.51
N LEU A 216 9.48 -16.59 -0.27
CA LEU A 216 8.83 -16.42 1.02
C LEU A 216 7.97 -17.66 1.36
N THR A 217 8.02 -18.06 2.63
CA THR A 217 7.13 -19.09 3.21
C THR A 217 5.87 -18.44 3.79
N ASP A 218 4.87 -19.23 4.19
CA ASP A 218 3.64 -18.68 4.81
C ASP A 218 3.92 -17.81 6.06
N PRO A 219 4.81 -18.21 7.00
CA PRO A 219 5.20 -17.34 8.11
C PRO A 219 5.81 -16.01 7.67
N ALA A 220 6.54 -16.01 6.57
CA ALA A 220 7.16 -14.82 6.03
C ALA A 220 6.14 -13.89 5.35
N HIS A 221 5.22 -14.46 4.58
CA HIS A 221 4.08 -13.73 4.04
C HIS A 221 3.22 -13.12 5.17
N ALA A 222 3.00 -13.86 6.25
CA ALA A 222 2.29 -13.36 7.41
C ALA A 222 3.00 -12.17 8.06
N ARG A 223 4.32 -12.26 8.24
CA ARG A 223 5.14 -11.16 8.76
C ARG A 223 5.09 -9.92 7.85
N VAL A 224 5.25 -10.09 6.55
CA VAL A 224 5.16 -8.99 5.57
C VAL A 224 3.80 -8.30 5.68
N GLY A 225 2.71 -9.06 5.62
CA GLY A 225 1.34 -8.53 5.73
C GLY A 225 1.10 -7.77 7.02
N ALA A 226 1.57 -8.31 8.16
CA ALA A 226 1.45 -7.67 9.47
C ALA A 226 2.20 -6.32 9.54
N VAL A 227 3.46 -6.28 9.12
CA VAL A 227 4.29 -5.06 9.14
C VAL A 227 3.66 -3.94 8.29
N ILE A 228 3.16 -4.28 7.09
CA ILE A 228 2.47 -3.32 6.22
C ILE A 228 1.16 -2.84 6.88
N CYS A 229 0.36 -3.77 7.42
CA CYS A 229 -0.91 -3.46 8.07
C CYS A 229 -0.72 -2.50 9.27
N GLU A 230 0.25 -2.79 10.15
CA GLU A 230 0.58 -1.95 11.30
C GLU A 230 0.95 -0.53 10.87
N GLN A 231 1.77 -0.39 9.84
CA GLN A 231 2.18 0.90 9.31
C GLN A 231 0.99 1.71 8.78
N ILE A 232 0.10 1.07 8.00
CA ILE A 232 -1.13 1.70 7.49
C ILE A 232 -2.01 2.16 8.65
N LEU A 233 -2.29 1.27 9.61
CA LEU A 233 -3.18 1.58 10.74
C LEU A 233 -2.60 2.68 11.65
N ALA A 234 -1.28 2.69 11.88
CA ALA A 234 -0.61 3.74 12.65
C ALA A 234 -0.78 5.11 11.97
N ASN A 235 -0.62 5.18 10.66
CA ASN A 235 -0.73 6.43 9.90
C ASN A 235 -2.17 6.94 9.82
N LEU A 236 -3.15 6.04 9.69
CA LEU A 236 -4.57 6.40 9.77
C LEU A 236 -4.95 6.98 11.13
N ARG A 237 -4.32 6.54 12.23
CA ARG A 237 -4.53 7.11 13.58
C ARG A 237 -3.93 8.51 13.70
N LYS A 238 -2.75 8.76 13.13
CA LYS A 238 -2.08 10.08 13.18
C LYS A 238 -2.94 11.18 12.56
N ARG A 239 -3.66 10.89 11.47
CA ARG A 239 -4.50 11.89 10.76
C ARG A 239 -5.81 12.25 11.46
N ARG A 240 -6.21 11.54 12.51
CA ARG A 240 -7.43 11.85 13.29
C ARG A 240 -7.19 12.83 14.43
N LYS A 241 -5.93 13.14 14.73
CA LYS A 241 -5.53 14.13 15.73
C LYS A 241 -5.27 15.46 15.05
#